data_AF-A0A918UE32-F1
#
_entry.id   AF-A0A918UE32-F1
#
_cell.length_a   1.000
_cell.length_b   1.000
_cell.length_c   1.000
_cell.angle_alpha   90.00
_cell.angle_beta   90.00
_cell.angle_gamma   90.00
#
_symmetry.space_group_name_H-M   'P 1'
#
loop_
_entity.id
_entity.type
_entity.pdbx_description
1 polymer ?
#
loop_
_entity_poly.entity_id
_entity_poly.type
_entity_poly.pdbx_seq_one_letter_code
_entity_poly.pdbx_strand_id
1 'polypeptide(L)'
;MSYIFTITETDEDVWEPALAVGQLFMGGVDALGQRILRVPTGLDDVSGDWVKVDPQLYGEFVTLALQRRGRSTHWEMIQLMDGVLPLMITLADKLGVEIPAGSLAEQAYLEWARDEDRVLSGHVWGNRDGTVSSEGPLW
;
A
#
# COMPACT_ATOMS: atom_id res chain seq x y z
N MET A 1 -15.26 18.06 -4.34
CA MET A 1 -15.46 16.81 -5.09
C MET A 1 -14.72 15.71 -4.35
N SER A 2 -15.37 14.57 -4.15
CA SER A 2 -14.76 13.35 -3.62
C SER A 2 -14.15 12.53 -4.77
N TYR A 3 -13.30 11.58 -4.41
CA TYR A 3 -12.88 10.47 -5.25
C TYR A 3 -13.45 9.21 -4.58
N ILE A 4 -14.11 8.32 -5.30
CA ILE A 4 -14.90 7.23 -4.69
C ILE A 4 -14.27 5.89 -5.06
N PHE A 5 -14.10 5.01 -4.09
CA PHE A 5 -13.68 3.62 -4.28
C PHE A 5 -14.81 2.70 -3.85
N THR A 6 -15.27 1.82 -4.75
CA THR A 6 -16.32 0.84 -4.45
C THR A 6 -15.92 -0.58 -4.82
N ILE A 7 -16.46 -1.57 -4.10
CA ILE A 7 -16.22 -2.98 -4.40
C ILE A 7 -16.87 -3.33 -5.74
N THR A 8 -16.14 -4.03 -6.61
CA THR A 8 -16.61 -4.38 -7.96
C THR A 8 -17.91 -5.19 -7.95
N GLU A 9 -18.07 -6.12 -7.00
CA GLU A 9 -19.23 -7.03 -6.98
C GLU A 9 -20.49 -6.44 -6.32
N THR A 10 -20.32 -5.53 -5.35
CA THR A 10 -21.43 -5.06 -4.50
C THR A 10 -21.75 -3.57 -4.65
N ASP A 11 -20.88 -2.82 -5.32
CA ASP A 11 -20.92 -1.34 -5.39
C ASP A 11 -20.83 -0.64 -4.02
N GLU A 12 -20.46 -1.36 -2.95
CA GLU A 12 -20.32 -0.78 -1.61
C GLU A 12 -19.12 0.18 -1.54
N ASP A 13 -19.35 1.37 -0.98
CA ASP A 13 -18.31 2.38 -0.77
C ASP A 13 -17.32 1.93 0.32
N VAL A 14 -16.04 1.84 -0.04
CA VAL A 14 -14.97 1.45 0.89
C VAL A 14 -14.08 2.62 1.27
N TRP A 15 -13.96 3.62 0.40
CA TRP A 15 -13.17 4.81 0.69
C TRP A 15 -13.59 5.99 -0.18
N GLU A 16 -13.80 7.15 0.46
CA GLU A 16 -14.17 8.39 -0.23
C GLU A 16 -13.24 9.56 0.16
N PRO A 17 -11.99 9.60 -0.33
CA PRO A 17 -11.10 10.71 -0.05
C PRO A 17 -11.48 11.97 -0.85
N ALA A 18 -10.80 13.09 -0.54
CA ALA A 18 -10.81 14.27 -1.39
C ALA A 18 -10.20 13.94 -2.78
N LEU A 19 -10.69 14.60 -3.84
CA LEU A 19 -10.26 14.37 -5.23
C LEU A 19 -8.74 14.28 -5.41
N ALA A 20 -8.01 15.26 -4.87
CA ALA A 20 -6.54 15.31 -5.00
C ALA A 20 -5.82 14.14 -4.30
N VAL A 21 -6.39 13.64 -3.20
CA VAL A 21 -5.84 12.50 -2.46
C VAL A 21 -6.05 11.21 -3.26
N GLY A 22 -7.24 11.01 -3.83
CA GLY A 22 -7.52 9.87 -4.71
C GLY A 22 -6.64 9.86 -5.96
N GLN A 23 -6.46 11.01 -6.62
CA GLN A 23 -5.57 11.14 -7.78
C GLN A 23 -4.11 10.84 -7.44
N LEU A 24 -3.61 11.33 -6.31
CA LEU A 24 -2.24 11.04 -5.88
C LEU A 24 -2.04 9.55 -5.57
N PHE A 25 -3.01 8.94 -4.89
CA PHE A 25 -3.01 7.52 -4.59
C PHE A 25 -3.00 6.68 -5.87
N MET A 26 -3.92 6.95 -6.81
CA MET A 26 -4.01 6.23 -8.09
C MET A 26 -2.73 6.38 -8.91
N GLY A 27 -2.16 7.59 -9.00
CA GLY A 27 -0.89 7.78 -9.69
C GLY A 27 0.27 6.98 -9.10
N GLY A 28 0.32 6.85 -7.76
CA GLY A 28 1.30 6.01 -7.07
C GLY A 28 1.09 4.52 -7.32
N VAL A 29 -0.15 4.05 -7.20
CA VAL A 29 -0.54 2.66 -7.45
C VAL A 29 -0.28 2.27 -8.90
N ASP A 30 -0.62 3.11 -9.87
CA ASP A 30 -0.37 2.87 -11.29
C ASP A 30 1.11 2.81 -11.62
N ALA A 31 1.92 3.73 -11.05
CA ALA A 31 3.36 3.69 -11.23
C ALA A 31 3.94 2.36 -10.70
N LEU A 32 3.50 1.93 -9.51
CA LEU A 32 3.95 0.68 -8.90
C LEU A 32 3.48 -0.55 -9.70
N GLY A 33 2.20 -0.62 -10.05
CA GLY A 33 1.59 -1.72 -10.80
C GLY A 33 2.13 -1.86 -12.21
N GLN A 34 2.16 -0.76 -12.98
CA GLN A 34 2.51 -0.82 -14.40
C GLN A 34 4.03 -0.83 -14.65
N ARG A 35 4.82 -0.11 -13.83
CA ARG A 35 6.25 0.08 -14.12
C ARG A 35 7.16 -0.82 -13.30
N ILE A 36 6.80 -1.08 -12.04
CA ILE A 36 7.68 -1.78 -11.10
C ILE A 36 7.31 -3.27 -10.99
N LEU A 37 6.05 -3.57 -10.68
CA LEU A 37 5.58 -4.95 -10.44
C LEU A 37 5.08 -5.63 -11.71
N ARG A 38 4.55 -4.86 -12.67
CA ARG A 38 3.99 -5.34 -13.95
C ARG A 38 2.88 -6.38 -13.76
N VAL A 39 2.00 -6.13 -12.81
CA VAL A 39 0.84 -6.96 -12.49
C VAL A 39 -0.42 -6.08 -12.42
N PRO A 40 -1.63 -6.66 -12.59
CA PRO A 40 -2.87 -5.93 -12.33
C PRO A 40 -2.92 -5.40 -10.90
N THR A 41 -3.44 -4.18 -10.73
CA THR A 41 -3.57 -3.54 -9.42
C THR A 41 -4.84 -3.96 -8.68
N GLY A 42 -5.83 -4.51 -9.38
CA GLY A 42 -7.18 -4.72 -8.85
C GLY A 42 -8.01 -3.43 -8.77
N LEU A 43 -7.49 -2.30 -9.28
CA LEU A 43 -8.19 -1.02 -9.35
C LEU A 43 -8.55 -0.71 -10.81
N ASP A 44 -9.82 -0.43 -11.07
CA ASP A 44 -10.34 -0.05 -12.38
C ASP A 44 -10.97 1.34 -12.32
N ASP A 45 -10.40 2.29 -13.07
CA ASP A 45 -10.90 3.67 -13.17
C ASP A 45 -12.11 3.68 -14.11
N VAL A 46 -13.30 3.84 -13.53
CA VAL A 46 -14.58 3.89 -14.25
C VAL A 46 -14.83 5.30 -14.78
N SER A 47 -14.53 6.30 -13.95
CA SER A 47 -14.44 7.72 -14.29
C SER A 47 -13.32 8.32 -13.45
N GLY A 48 -12.72 9.42 -13.89
CA GLY A 48 -11.53 10.01 -13.23
C GLY A 48 -11.68 10.47 -11.76
N ASP A 49 -12.77 10.12 -11.10
CA ASP A 49 -13.14 10.28 -9.70
C ASP A 49 -13.89 9.07 -9.10
N TRP A 50 -14.03 7.95 -9.81
CA TRP A 50 -14.69 6.72 -9.36
C TRP A 50 -13.91 5.47 -9.80
N VAL A 51 -13.51 4.67 -8.81
CA VAL A 51 -12.74 3.44 -9.00
C VAL A 51 -13.49 2.24 -8.46
N LYS A 52 -13.46 1.16 -9.23
CA LYS A 52 -13.90 -0.19 -8.85
C LYS A 52 -12.71 -0.98 -8.31
N VAL A 53 -12.92 -1.67 -7.20
CA VAL A 53 -11.90 -2.47 -6.53
C VAL A 53 -12.30 -3.94 -6.56
N ASP A 54 -11.48 -4.75 -7.22
CA ASP A 54 -11.49 -6.20 -7.09
C ASP A 54 -10.67 -6.57 -5.83
N PRO A 55 -11.30 -7.04 -4.73
CA PRO A 55 -10.60 -7.28 -3.48
C PRO A 55 -9.51 -8.34 -3.61
N GLN A 56 -9.73 -9.37 -4.42
CA GLN A 56 -8.78 -10.46 -4.57
C GLN A 56 -7.52 -9.99 -5.30
N LEU A 57 -7.70 -9.39 -6.48
CA LEU A 57 -6.57 -8.87 -7.28
C LEU A 57 -5.83 -7.76 -6.51
N TYR A 58 -6.57 -6.93 -5.77
CA TYR A 58 -5.97 -5.89 -4.94
C TYR A 58 -5.10 -6.50 -3.82
N GLY A 59 -5.59 -7.53 -3.12
CA GLY A 59 -4.81 -8.24 -2.10
C GLY A 59 -3.52 -8.84 -2.62
N GLU A 60 -3.58 -9.51 -3.77
CA GLU A 60 -2.42 -10.07 -4.45
C GLU A 60 -1.40 -8.98 -4.81
N PHE A 61 -1.88 -7.85 -5.35
CA PHE A 61 -1.06 -6.70 -5.69
C PHE A 61 -0.37 -6.09 -4.45
N VAL A 62 -1.10 -5.84 -3.37
CA VAL A 62 -0.54 -5.28 -2.12
C VAL A 62 0.49 -6.22 -1.50
N THR A 63 0.22 -7.53 -1.53
CA THR A 63 1.16 -8.56 -1.06
C THR A 63 2.47 -8.51 -1.84
N LEU A 64 2.41 -8.42 -3.18
CA LEU A 64 3.59 -8.30 -4.03
C LEU A 64 4.34 -6.97 -3.80
N ALA A 65 3.62 -5.88 -3.54
CA ALA A 65 4.23 -4.59 -3.18
C ALA A 65 5.01 -4.68 -1.86
N LEU A 66 4.44 -5.31 -0.83
CA LEU A 66 5.11 -5.53 0.45
C LEU A 66 6.40 -6.35 0.28
N GLN A 67 6.34 -7.46 -0.46
CA GLN A 67 7.51 -8.30 -0.75
C GLN A 67 8.57 -7.54 -1.55
N ARG A 68 8.16 -6.71 -2.52
CA ARG A 68 9.08 -5.90 -3.32
C ARG A 68 9.79 -4.86 -2.45
N ARG A 69 9.09 -4.22 -1.52
CA ARG A 69 9.67 -3.31 -0.54
C ARG A 69 10.71 -4.03 0.31
N GLY A 70 10.35 -5.17 0.91
CA GLY A 70 11.24 -5.94 1.80
C GLY A 70 12.51 -6.47 1.12
N ARG A 71 12.45 -6.73 -0.20
CA ARG A 71 13.60 -7.16 -1.00
C ARG A 71 14.42 -6.01 -1.59
N SER A 72 13.95 -4.77 -1.52
CA SER A 72 14.64 -3.63 -2.12
C SER A 72 15.86 -3.26 -1.28
N THR A 73 17.00 -3.04 -1.94
CA THR A 73 18.21 -2.48 -1.32
C THR A 73 18.43 -1.02 -1.69
N HIS A 74 17.57 -0.44 -2.54
CA HIS A 74 17.63 0.95 -2.97
C HIS A 74 16.76 1.80 -2.05
N TRP A 75 17.37 2.70 -1.28
CA TRP A 75 16.67 3.48 -0.26
C TRP A 75 15.61 4.41 -0.88
N GLU A 76 15.87 4.97 -2.07
CA GLU A 76 14.92 5.83 -2.78
C GLU A 76 13.64 5.06 -3.15
N MET A 77 13.78 3.82 -3.58
CA MET A 77 12.64 2.95 -3.89
C MET A 77 11.83 2.65 -2.64
N ILE A 78 12.49 2.34 -1.52
CA ILE A 78 11.79 2.06 -0.25
C ILE A 78 11.00 3.29 0.20
N GLN A 79 11.62 4.48 0.16
CA GLN A 79 10.96 5.74 0.52
C GLN A 79 9.77 6.07 -0.38
N LEU A 80 9.90 5.87 -1.69
CA LEU A 80 8.79 6.08 -2.63
C LEU A 80 7.64 5.10 -2.37
N MET A 81 7.94 3.82 -2.10
CA MET A 81 6.93 2.83 -1.75
C MET A 81 6.26 3.13 -0.41
N ASP A 82 7.00 3.63 0.57
CA ASP A 82 6.48 4.03 1.89
C ASP A 82 5.52 5.23 1.82
N GLY A 83 5.58 6.02 0.76
CA GLY A 83 4.61 7.08 0.49
C GLY A 83 3.21 6.58 0.12
N VAL A 84 3.05 5.32 -0.33
CA VAL A 84 1.76 4.80 -0.84
C VAL A 84 1.32 3.50 -0.17
N LEU A 85 2.26 2.59 0.13
CA LEU A 85 1.97 1.25 0.62
C LEU A 85 1.15 1.21 1.93
N PRO A 86 1.35 2.12 2.92
CA PRO A 86 0.52 2.13 4.13
C PRO A 86 -0.96 2.41 3.84
N LEU A 87 -1.25 3.31 2.89
CA LEU A 87 -2.63 3.55 2.46
C LEU A 87 -3.19 2.37 1.67
N MET A 88 -2.35 1.68 0.89
CA MET A 88 -2.77 0.46 0.21
C MET A 88 -3.18 -0.65 1.20
N ILE A 89 -2.40 -0.82 2.27
CA ILE A 89 -2.72 -1.76 3.36
C ILE A 89 -4.02 -1.35 4.05
N THR A 90 -4.20 -0.06 4.34
CA THR A 90 -5.44 0.45 4.94
C THR A 90 -6.65 0.15 4.06
N LEU A 91 -6.54 0.31 2.73
CA LEU A 91 -7.62 -0.01 1.80
C LEU A 91 -7.89 -1.52 1.76
N ALA A 92 -6.85 -2.37 1.79
CA ALA A 92 -7.00 -3.82 1.87
C ALA A 92 -7.74 -4.26 3.15
N ASP A 93 -7.39 -3.67 4.30
CA ASP A 93 -8.06 -3.96 5.57
C ASP A 93 -9.55 -3.56 5.51
N LYS A 94 -9.89 -2.43 4.86
CA LYS A 94 -11.29 -2.01 4.64
C LYS A 94 -12.06 -2.93 3.69
N LEU A 95 -11.37 -3.57 2.75
CA LEU A 95 -11.94 -4.58 1.85
C LEU A 95 -12.10 -5.95 2.52
N GLY A 96 -11.67 -6.11 3.78
CA GLY A 96 -11.65 -7.39 4.47
C GLY A 96 -10.61 -8.37 3.92
N VAL A 97 -9.57 -7.85 3.24
CA VAL A 97 -8.55 -8.66 2.59
C VAL A 97 -7.31 -8.74 3.48
N GLU A 98 -6.94 -9.97 3.85
CA GLU A 98 -5.76 -10.21 4.66
C GLU A 98 -4.48 -10.12 3.80
N ILE A 99 -3.52 -9.29 4.24
CA ILE A 99 -2.19 -9.20 3.63
C ILE A 99 -1.21 -10.05 4.45
N PRO A 100 -0.72 -11.19 3.91
CA PRO A 100 0.19 -12.06 4.65
C PRO A 100 1.60 -11.49 4.72
N ALA A 101 2.24 -11.63 5.89
CA ALA A 101 3.67 -11.42 6.05
C ALA A 101 4.45 -12.72 5.78
N GLY A 102 5.49 -12.64 4.94
CA GLY A 102 6.44 -13.72 4.69
C GLY A 102 7.72 -13.62 5.53
N SER A 103 7.90 -12.55 6.32
CA SER A 103 9.06 -12.34 7.20
C SER A 103 8.73 -11.46 8.42
N LEU A 104 9.60 -11.47 9.43
CA LEU A 104 9.47 -10.59 10.61
C LEU A 104 9.51 -9.10 10.24
N ALA A 105 10.30 -8.71 9.25
CA ALA A 105 10.37 -7.32 8.79
C ALA A 105 9.07 -6.89 8.10
N GLU A 106 8.46 -7.78 7.30
CA GLU A 106 7.15 -7.53 6.69
C GLU A 106 6.05 -7.47 7.75
N GLN A 107 6.09 -8.35 8.76
CA GLN A 107 5.15 -8.31 9.87
C GLN A 107 5.24 -6.99 10.64
N ALA A 108 6.44 -6.58 11.04
CA ALA A 108 6.63 -5.31 11.74
C ALA A 108 6.22 -4.10 10.89
N TYR A 109 6.43 -4.17 9.57
CA TYR A 109 5.95 -3.13 8.67
C TYR A 109 4.43 -3.07 8.59
N LEU A 110 3.74 -4.22 8.56
CA LEU A 110 2.27 -4.26 8.58
C LEU A 110 1.72 -3.71 9.91
N GLU A 111 2.34 -4.06 11.04
CA GLU A 111 2.00 -3.50 12.35
C GLU A 111 2.17 -1.98 12.35
N TRP A 112 3.31 -1.48 11.86
CA TRP A 112 3.54 -0.04 11.70
C TRP A 112 2.56 0.65 10.74
N ALA A 113 2.26 0.03 9.60
CA ALA A 113 1.36 0.59 8.60
C ALA A 113 -0.10 0.68 9.10
N ARG A 114 -0.47 -0.17 10.07
CA ARG A 114 -1.79 -0.21 10.71
C ARG A 114 -1.89 0.67 11.95
N ASP A 115 -0.77 1.10 12.50
CA ASP A 115 -0.75 2.09 13.58
C ASP A 115 -1.29 3.43 13.05
N GLU A 116 -2.37 3.92 13.67
CA GLU A 116 -3.01 5.20 13.34
C GLU A 116 -2.10 6.38 13.70
N ASP A 117 -1.24 6.20 14.71
CA ASP A 117 -0.30 7.21 15.18
C ASP A 117 1.06 7.13 14.45
N ARG A 118 1.22 6.26 13.44
CA ARG A 118 2.51 6.05 12.73
C ARG A 118 3.18 7.30 12.17
N VAL A 119 2.39 8.33 11.86
CA VAL A 119 2.88 9.63 11.37
C VAL A 119 3.75 10.32 12.43
N LEU A 120 3.55 9.98 13.70
CA LEU A 120 4.30 10.48 14.86
C LEU A 120 5.48 9.57 15.22
N SER A 121 5.44 8.29 14.84
CA SER A 121 6.34 7.22 15.31
C SER A 121 7.62 7.03 14.49
N GLY A 122 7.73 7.65 13.29
CA GLY A 122 8.84 7.40 12.35
C GLY A 122 8.68 6.09 11.58
N HIS A 123 9.47 5.84 10.52
CA HIS A 123 9.35 4.64 9.67
C HIS A 123 10.05 3.41 10.27
N VAL A 124 9.51 2.21 10.00
CA VAL A 124 10.09 0.94 10.44
C VAL A 124 10.92 0.27 9.33
N TRP A 125 12.11 -0.22 9.72
CA TRP A 125 13.14 -0.77 8.84
C TRP A 125 13.52 -2.19 9.24
N GLY A 126 13.68 -3.07 8.25
CA GLY A 126 14.29 -4.39 8.44
C GLY A 126 15.80 -4.31 8.26
N ASN A 127 16.55 -4.83 9.22
CA ASN A 127 18.01 -4.90 9.20
C ASN A 127 18.48 -6.17 8.49
N ARG A 128 19.73 -6.15 8.00
CA ARG A 128 20.35 -7.29 7.30
C ARG A 128 20.51 -8.54 8.17
N ASP A 129 20.49 -8.38 9.49
CA ASP A 129 20.57 -9.45 10.48
C ASP A 129 19.18 -10.04 10.85
N GLY A 130 18.10 -9.55 10.23
CA GLY A 130 16.73 -9.99 10.51
C GLY A 130 16.06 -9.28 11.69
N THR A 131 16.71 -8.29 12.30
CA THR A 131 16.10 -7.42 13.32
C THR A 131 15.31 -6.27 12.70
N VAL A 132 14.55 -5.56 13.52
CA VAL A 132 13.71 -4.42 13.10
C VAL A 132 14.07 -3.18 13.93
N SER A 133 14.22 -2.02 13.29
CA SER A 133 14.46 -0.74 13.99
C SER A 133 13.50 0.37 13.52
N SER A 134 13.19 1.29 14.43
CA SER A 134 12.48 2.55 14.15
C SER A 134 13.42 3.71 13.83
N GLU A 135 14.71 3.56 14.15
CA GLU A 135 15.76 4.47 13.70
C GLU A 135 16.18 4.04 12.28
N GLY A 136 16.05 4.96 11.33
CA GLY A 136 16.51 4.73 9.95
C GLY A 136 18.01 4.43 9.90
N PRO A 137 18.51 3.82 8.82
CA PRO A 137 19.93 3.48 8.71
C PRO A 137 20.79 4.72 8.97
N LEU A 138 21.64 4.65 10.01
CA LEU A 138 22.68 5.63 10.27
C LEU A 138 23.69 5.52 9.12
N TRP A 139 23.64 6.50 8.22
CA TRP A 139 24.68 6.72 7.23
C TRP A 139 25.86 7.48 7.84
#